data_AF-A0A7V5HH23-F1
#
_entry.id   AF-A0A7V5HH23-F1
#
_cell.length_a   1.000
_cell.length_b   1.000
_cell.length_c   1.000
_cell.angle_alpha   90.00
_cell.angle_beta   90.00
_cell.angle_gamma   90.00
#
_symmetry.space_group_name_H-M   'P 1'
#
loop_
_entity.id
_entity.type
_entity.pdbx_description
1 polymer ?
#
loop_
_entity_poly.entity_id
_entity_poly.type
_entity_poly.pdbx_seq_one_letter_code
_entity_poly.pdbx_strand_id
1 'polypeptide(L)'
;MLESFVSFLKNLHFSQELITFCVSMLPIFELRGAIPLAVLHFKMPLAWAYLLAWVGNLVPVLPLIYFLEPIRKFLSRVSFFKKFFDWLYRRTYRRSRKVMK
;
A
#
# COMPACT_ATOMS: atom_id res chain seq x y z
N MET A 1 10.88 14.82 -0.10
CA MET A 1 10.65 13.38 -0.40
C MET A 1 9.52 13.23 -1.42
N LEU A 2 8.27 13.60 -1.08
CA LEU A 2 7.13 13.49 -2.00
C LEU A 2 7.30 14.38 -3.25
N GLU A 3 7.64 15.65 -3.06
CA GLU A 3 7.95 16.59 -4.17
C GLU A 3 9.10 16.10 -5.06
N SER A 4 10.14 15.51 -4.45
CA SER A 4 11.29 14.95 -5.18
C SER A 4 10.88 13.75 -6.04
N PHE A 5 9.97 12.92 -5.54
CA PHE A 5 9.43 11.78 -6.26
C PHE A 5 8.47 12.21 -7.38
N VAL A 6 7.62 13.20 -7.13
CA VAL A 6 6.72 13.79 -8.15
C VAL A 6 7.52 14.47 -9.26
N SER A 7 8.57 15.20 -8.92
CA SER A 7 9.49 15.81 -9.89
C SER A 7 10.21 14.76 -10.73
N PHE A 8 10.68 13.67 -10.10
CA PHE A 8 11.27 12.52 -10.81
C PHE A 8 10.29 11.87 -11.80
N LEU A 9 9.03 11.66 -11.40
CA LEU A 9 8.00 11.09 -12.27
C LEU A 9 7.59 12.04 -13.40
N LYS A 10 7.55 13.36 -13.15
CA LYS A 10 7.31 14.37 -14.20
C LYS A 10 8.41 14.42 -15.24
N ASN A 11 9.67 14.28 -14.83
CA ASN A 11 10.82 14.21 -15.75
C ASN A 11 10.80 12.96 -16.64
N LEU A 12 10.01 11.95 -16.28
CA LEU A 12 9.84 10.71 -17.04
C LEU A 12 8.67 10.78 -18.04
N HIS A 13 8.08 11.96 -18.27
CA HIS A 13 6.93 12.21 -19.16
C HIS A 13 5.64 11.42 -18.82
N PHE A 14 5.45 11.01 -17.56
CA PHE A 14 4.19 10.35 -17.16
C PHE A 14 3.01 11.33 -17.07
N SER A 15 1.82 10.86 -17.47
CA SER A 15 0.58 11.64 -17.37
C SER A 15 0.17 11.89 -15.90
N GLN A 16 -0.58 12.95 -15.66
CA GLN A 16 -0.93 13.41 -14.30
C GLN A 16 -1.76 12.37 -13.53
N GLU A 17 -2.53 11.55 -14.24
CA GLU A 17 -3.28 10.42 -13.68
C GLU A 17 -2.35 9.33 -13.15
N LEU A 18 -1.30 8.98 -13.91
CA LEU A 18 -0.34 7.93 -13.55
C LEU A 18 0.49 8.31 -12.32
N ILE A 19 0.86 9.59 -12.20
CA ILE A 19 1.59 10.09 -11.04
C ILE A 19 0.71 9.96 -9.78
N THR A 20 -0.55 10.39 -9.87
CA THR A 20 -1.51 10.27 -8.77
C THR A 20 -1.72 8.81 -8.34
N PHE A 21 -1.85 7.90 -9.32
CA PHE A 21 -1.98 6.47 -9.10
C PHE A 21 -0.74 5.87 -8.40
N CYS A 22 0.47 6.13 -8.91
CA CYS A 22 1.71 5.63 -8.32
C CYS A 22 1.96 6.18 -6.90
N VAL A 23 1.62 7.45 -6.65
CA VAL A 23 1.74 8.04 -5.29
C VAL A 23 0.74 7.40 -4.33
N SER A 24 -0.47 7.07 -4.78
CA SER A 24 -1.47 6.40 -3.95
C SER A 24 -1.13 4.94 -3.63
N MET A 25 -0.29 4.28 -4.44
CA MET A 25 0.21 2.93 -4.17
C MET A 25 1.28 2.90 -3.08
N LEU A 26 1.92 4.02 -2.77
CA LEU A 26 2.98 4.07 -1.77
C LEU A 26 2.35 3.96 -0.37
N PRO A 27 2.71 2.93 0.42
CA PRO A 27 2.11 2.68 1.73
C PRO A 27 2.42 3.76 2.77
N ILE A 28 3.33 4.70 2.44
CA ILE A 28 3.73 5.81 3.31
C ILE A 28 2.77 7.00 3.18
N PHE A 29 2.17 7.22 2.01
CA PHE A 29 1.38 8.42 1.73
C PHE A 29 -0.14 8.17 1.81
N GLU A 30 -0.58 6.92 1.58
CA GLU A 30 -1.99 6.46 1.59
C GLU A 30 -2.97 7.41 0.85
N LEU A 31 -4.28 7.12 0.90
CA LEU A 31 -5.33 7.99 0.35
C LEU A 31 -5.24 9.45 0.83
N ARG A 32 -4.64 9.65 2.01
CA ARG A 32 -4.56 10.93 2.72
C ARG A 32 -3.58 11.90 2.10
N GLY A 33 -2.49 11.43 1.49
CA GLY A 33 -1.54 12.26 0.73
C GLY A 33 -1.92 12.39 -0.74
N ALA A 34 -2.50 11.35 -1.33
CA ALA A 34 -2.89 11.34 -2.74
C ALA A 34 -4.05 12.30 -3.06
N ILE A 35 -5.07 12.39 -2.20
CA ILE A 35 -6.23 13.27 -2.42
C ILE A 35 -5.85 14.76 -2.38
N PRO A 36 -5.14 15.28 -1.34
CA PRO A 36 -4.72 16.68 -1.33
C PRO A 36 -3.77 17.01 -2.49
N LEU A 37 -2.90 16.08 -2.89
CA LEU A 37 -2.00 16.29 -4.04
C LEU A 37 -2.78 16.39 -5.37
N ALA A 38 -3.75 15.51 -5.59
CA ALA A 38 -4.61 15.54 -6.79
C ALA A 38 -5.48 16.80 -6.85
N VAL A 39 -6.01 17.25 -5.72
CA VAL A 39 -6.93 18.40 -5.67
C VAL A 39 -6.17 19.74 -5.65
N LEU A 40 -5.13 19.87 -4.82
CA LEU A 40 -4.37 21.13 -4.68
C LEU A 40 -3.36 21.31 -5.80
N HIS A 41 -2.70 20.24 -6.23
CA HIS A 41 -1.56 20.32 -7.15
C HIS A 41 -1.94 20.07 -8.62
N PHE A 42 -2.93 19.20 -8.86
CA PHE A 42 -3.41 18.86 -10.20
C PHE A 42 -4.78 19.46 -10.54
N LYS A 43 -5.43 20.15 -9.59
CA LYS A 43 -6.78 20.74 -9.75
C LYS A 43 -7.82 19.75 -10.29
N MET A 44 -7.66 18.47 -9.99
CA MET A 44 -8.61 17.45 -10.43
C MET A 44 -9.93 17.55 -9.68
N PRO A 45 -11.06 17.21 -10.31
CA PRO A 45 -12.33 17.05 -9.62
C PRO A 45 -12.20 16.05 -8.47
N LEU A 46 -12.72 16.41 -7.30
CA LEU A 46 -12.56 15.63 -6.06
C LEU A 46 -13.02 14.17 -6.22
N ALA A 47 -14.10 13.95 -6.98
CA ALA A 47 -14.62 12.61 -7.28
C ALA A 47 -13.62 11.76 -8.09
N TRP A 48 -12.95 12.37 -9.08
CA TRP A 48 -11.94 11.68 -9.88
C TRP A 48 -10.67 11.38 -9.08
N ALA A 49 -10.20 12.36 -8.31
CA ALA A 49 -9.08 12.18 -7.40
C ALA A 49 -9.32 11.04 -6.39
N TYR A 50 -10.54 10.97 -5.85
CA TYR A 50 -10.95 9.91 -4.91
C TYR A 50 -10.94 8.52 -5.58
N LEU A 51 -11.53 8.38 -6.76
CA LEU A 51 -11.57 7.10 -7.48
C LEU A 51 -10.16 6.61 -7.82
N LEU A 52 -9.29 7.48 -8.33
CA LEU A 52 -7.90 7.14 -8.65
C LEU A 52 -7.11 6.73 -7.41
N ALA A 53 -7.24 7.48 -6.31
CA ALA A 53 -6.56 7.16 -5.06
C ALA A 53 -7.08 5.86 -4.42
N TRP A 54 -8.39 5.60 -4.50
CA TRP A 54 -9.00 4.39 -3.98
C TRP A 54 -8.57 3.15 -4.76
N VAL A 55 -8.63 3.21 -6.09
CA VAL A 55 -8.18 2.11 -6.95
C VAL A 55 -6.68 1.88 -6.78
N GLY A 56 -5.87 2.94 -6.79
CA GLY A 56 -4.43 2.83 -6.60
C GLY A 56 -4.03 2.29 -5.22
N ASN A 57 -4.82 2.53 -4.17
CA ASN A 57 -4.61 1.93 -2.85
C ASN A 57 -5.03 0.44 -2.79
N LEU A 58 -5.97 -0.02 -3.63
CA LEU A 58 -6.35 -1.43 -3.69
C LEU A 58 -5.27 -2.29 -4.35
N VAL A 59 -4.53 -1.73 -5.31
CA VAL A 59 -3.47 -2.46 -6.03
C VAL A 59 -2.34 -2.98 -5.14
N PRO A 60 -1.82 -2.29 -4.12
CA PRO A 60 -0.86 -2.88 -3.18
C PRO A 60 -1.52 -3.83 -2.17
N VAL A 61 -2.77 -3.58 -1.78
CA VAL A 61 -3.49 -4.38 -0.78
C VAL A 61 -3.84 -5.78 -1.32
N LEU A 62 -4.28 -5.89 -2.58
CA LEU A 62 -4.68 -7.17 -3.16
C LEU A 62 -3.53 -8.20 -3.24
N PRO A 63 -2.34 -7.87 -3.78
CA PRO A 63 -1.14 -8.69 -3.71
C PRO A 63 -0.72 -8.94 -2.27
N LEU A 64 -0.80 -7.95 -1.38
CA LEU A 64 -0.41 -8.15 0.01
C LEU A 64 -1.20 -9.29 0.64
N ILE A 65 -2.53 -9.34 0.45
CA ILE A 65 -3.37 -10.41 0.99
C ILE A 65 -3.10 -11.75 0.27
N TYR A 66 -3.05 -11.74 -1.07
CA TYR A 66 -2.91 -12.96 -1.86
C TYR A 66 -1.53 -13.63 -1.70
N PHE A 67 -0.46 -12.82 -1.68
CA PHE A 67 0.90 -13.32 -1.55
C PHE A 67 1.31 -13.58 -0.10
N LEU A 68 0.57 -13.12 0.92
CA LEU A 68 0.95 -13.31 2.31
C LEU A 68 1.12 -14.79 2.68
N GLU A 69 0.23 -15.65 2.22
CA GLU A 69 0.20 -17.08 2.52
C GLU A 69 1.34 -17.86 1.85
N PRO A 70 1.58 -17.72 0.53
CA PRO A 70 2.73 -18.35 -0.11
C PRO A 70 4.06 -17.78 0.40
N ILE A 71 4.16 -16.45 0.66
CA ILE A 71 5.36 -15.84 1.26
C ILE A 71 5.61 -16.43 2.64
N ARG A 72 4.59 -16.55 3.50
CA ARG A 72 4.74 -17.19 4.81
C ARG A 72 5.23 -18.62 4.69
N LYS A 73 4.66 -19.42 3.78
CA LYS A 73 5.06 -20.82 3.56
C LYS A 73 6.50 -20.91 3.06
N PHE A 74 6.89 -20.03 2.14
CA PHE A 74 8.25 -19.96 1.60
C PHE A 74 9.27 -19.51 2.65
N LEU A 75 9.03 -18.41 3.36
CA LEU A 75 9.92 -17.88 4.39
C LEU A 75 10.00 -18.80 5.61
N SER A 76 8.96 -19.58 5.92
CA SER A 76 8.99 -20.55 7.04
C SER A 76 10.01 -21.69 6.85
N ARG A 77 10.50 -21.90 5.61
CA ARG A 77 11.62 -22.82 5.33
C ARG A 77 12.96 -22.32 5.88
N VAL A 78 13.08 -21.03 6.16
CA VAL A 78 14.27 -20.41 6.75
C VAL A 78 14.07 -20.34 8.28
N SER A 79 14.99 -20.94 9.03
CA SER A 79 14.89 -21.07 10.50
C SER A 79 14.81 -19.73 11.24
N PHE A 80 15.44 -18.67 10.70
CA PHE A 80 15.35 -17.30 11.22
C PHE A 80 13.92 -16.74 11.12
N PHE A 81 13.32 -16.80 9.93
CA PHE A 81 11.97 -16.31 9.69
C PHE A 81 10.91 -17.15 10.40
N LYS A 82 11.13 -18.45 10.57
CA LYS A 82 10.25 -19.31 11.40
C LYS A 82 10.13 -18.79 12.83
N LYS A 83 11.25 -18.44 13.49
CA LYS A 83 11.22 -17.86 14.85
C LYS A 83 10.52 -16.51 14.89
N PHE A 84 10.73 -15.66 13.87
CA PHE A 84 10.04 -14.37 13.74
C PHE A 84 8.53 -14.55 13.58
N PHE A 85 8.08 -15.43 12.68
CA PHE A 85 6.66 -15.71 12.48
C PHE A 85 6.04 -16.39 13.69
N ASP A 86 6.72 -17.32 14.38
CA ASP A 86 6.21 -17.94 15.60
C ASP A 86 6.08 -16.91 16.75
N TRP A 87 7.03 -15.98 16.87
CA TRP A 87 6.92 -14.85 17.80
C TRP A 87 5.73 -13.94 17.43
N LEU A 88 5.60 -13.59 16.15
CA LEU A 88 4.51 -12.76 15.63
C LEU A 88 3.15 -13.42 15.86
N TYR A 89 3.03 -14.72 15.56
CA TYR A 89 1.81 -15.50 15.77
C TYR A 89 1.46 -15.58 17.25
N ARG A 90 2.42 -15.86 18.14
CA ARG A 90 2.17 -15.83 19.60
C ARG A 90 1.68 -14.47 20.09
N ARG A 91 2.14 -13.38 19.47
CA ARG A 91 1.71 -12.02 19.79
C ARG A 91 0.30 -11.71 19.25
N THR A 92 -0.06 -12.19 18.07
CA THR A 92 -1.36 -11.93 17.43
C THR A 92 -2.46 -12.89 17.89
N TYR A 93 -2.11 -14.15 18.19
CA TYR A 93 -3.04 -15.22 18.60
C TYR A 93 -3.74 -14.90 19.94
N ARG A 94 -3.10 -14.08 20.80
CA ARG A 94 -3.72 -13.55 22.03
C ARG A 94 -4.98 -12.71 21.77
N ARG A 95 -5.20 -12.20 20.55
CA ARG A 95 -6.41 -11.45 20.16
C ARG A 95 -7.41 -12.25 19.32
N SER A 96 -7.03 -13.40 18.77
CA SER A 96 -7.88 -14.19 17.86
C SER A 96 -8.79 -15.22 18.58
N ARG A 97 -8.59 -15.47 19.88
CA ARG A 97 -9.44 -16.36 20.70
C ARG A 97 -10.90 -15.88 20.88
N LYS A 98 -11.33 -14.82 20.18
CA LYS A 98 -12.73 -14.35 20.11
C LYS A 98 -13.43 -14.63 18.77
N VAL A 99 -12.78 -15.21 17.77
CA VAL A 99 -13.38 -15.47 16.44
C VAL A 99 -13.57 -16.96 16.15
N MET A 100 -13.24 -17.84 17.10
CA MET A 100 -13.52 -19.28 17.02
C MET A 100 -14.42 -19.69 18.17
N LYS A 101 -15.70 -19.37 18.03
CA LYS A 101 -16.84 -20.11 18.59
C LYS A 101 -18.01 -19.97 17.63
#